data_AF-A0A354GMQ2-F1
#
_entry.id   AF-A0A354GMQ2-F1
#
_cell.length_a   1.000
_cell.length_b   1.000
_cell.length_c   1.000
_cell.angle_alpha   90.00
_cell.angle_beta   90.00
_cell.angle_gamma   90.00
#
_symmetry.space_group_name_H-M   'P 1'
#
loop_
_entity.id
_entity.type
_entity.pdbx_description
1 polymer ?
#
loop_
_entity_poly.entity_id
_entity_poly.type
_entity_poly.pdbx_seq_one_letter_code
_entity_poly.pdbx_strand_id
1 'polypeptide(L)'
;MGLPQAPEARLYYRAAKLRFEEAVVLLEAGKSVGAVYLAGYTVECFLKALLLDGTPPGLRKRLLTKFRGRRAHDIEWLRDLYRRSIGGTIPRDVALHLMRVATWDTDLRYETALQAQGDANKFVQSVIALTKWAEGRM
;
A
#
# COMPACT_ATOMS: atom_id res chain seq x y z
N MET A 1 11.70 6.27 13.06
CA MET A 1 10.45 5.90 12.38
C MET A 1 9.36 6.74 13.00
N GLY A 2 8.86 7.75 12.28
CA GLY A 2 7.87 8.67 12.80
C GLY A 2 6.47 8.10 12.60
N LEU A 3 5.65 8.16 13.65
CA LEU A 3 4.21 8.00 13.45
C LEU A 3 3.69 9.21 12.65
N PRO A 4 2.75 9.01 11.72
CA PRO A 4 2.12 10.13 11.03
C PRO A 4 1.56 11.16 12.02
N GLN A 5 1.75 12.43 11.70
CA GLN A 5 1.25 13.55 12.51
C GLN A 5 -0.27 13.62 12.43
N ALA A 6 -0.85 13.35 11.25
CA ALA A 6 -2.29 13.33 11.05
C ALA A 6 -2.96 12.12 11.75
N PRO A 7 -3.97 12.34 12.63
CA PRO A 7 -4.72 11.26 13.27
C PRO A 7 -5.32 10.28 12.26
N GLU A 8 -5.85 10.79 11.15
CA GLU A 8 -6.47 9.97 10.11
C GLU A 8 -5.43 9.13 9.35
N ALA A 9 -4.20 9.66 9.17
CA ALA A 9 -3.11 8.89 8.57
C ALA A 9 -2.65 7.74 9.47
N ARG A 10 -2.65 7.92 10.81
CA ARG A 10 -2.27 6.87 11.76
C ARG A 10 -3.12 5.61 11.65
N LEU A 11 -4.41 5.75 11.31
CA LEU A 11 -5.30 4.60 11.10
C LEU A 11 -4.80 3.72 9.95
N TYR A 12 -4.54 4.33 8.79
CA TYR A 12 -4.05 3.62 7.62
C TYR A 12 -2.62 3.11 7.83
N TYR A 13 -1.75 3.87 8.49
CA TYR A 13 -0.39 3.44 8.82
C TYR A 13 -0.38 2.16 9.67
N ARG A 14 -1.17 2.13 10.76
CA ARG A 14 -1.26 0.96 11.63
C ARG A 14 -1.86 -0.24 10.91
N ALA A 15 -2.88 -0.03 10.08
CA ALA A 15 -3.44 -1.08 9.24
C ALA A 15 -2.37 -1.63 8.26
N ALA A 16 -1.58 -0.76 7.63
CA ALA A 16 -0.50 -1.18 6.73
C ALA A 16 0.54 -2.07 7.45
N LYS A 17 0.97 -1.66 8.66
CA LYS A 17 1.93 -2.44 9.47
C LYS A 17 1.40 -3.83 9.80
N LEU A 18 0.16 -3.90 10.31
CA LEU A 18 -0.45 -5.18 10.64
C LEU A 18 -0.57 -6.08 9.40
N ARG A 19 -1.04 -5.54 8.28
CA ARG A 19 -1.21 -6.31 7.04
C ARG A 19 0.11 -6.79 6.46
N PHE A 20 1.17 -6.01 6.64
CA PHE A 20 2.51 -6.40 6.24
C PHE A 20 3.01 -7.60 7.04
N GLU A 21 2.86 -7.55 8.37
CA GLU A 21 3.23 -8.65 9.26
C GLU A 21 2.45 -9.92 8.93
N GLU A 22 1.13 -9.81 8.75
CA GLU A 22 0.27 -10.92 8.34
C GLU A 22 0.68 -11.49 6.96
N ALA A 23 1.02 -10.63 5.99
CA ALA A 23 1.46 -11.06 4.67
C ALA A 23 2.76 -11.88 4.72
N VAL A 24 3.72 -11.48 5.56
CA VAL A 24 4.99 -12.21 5.74
C VAL A 24 4.73 -13.59 6.34
N VAL A 25 3.91 -13.69 7.39
CA VAL A 25 3.54 -14.97 8.02
C VAL A 25 2.88 -15.91 7.02
N LEU A 26 1.94 -15.40 6.20
CA LEU A 26 1.28 -16.21 5.18
C LEU A 26 2.24 -16.69 4.11
N LEU A 27 3.21 -15.87 3.71
CA LEU A 27 4.21 -16.25 2.70
C LEU A 27 5.08 -17.40 3.19
N GLU A 28 5.55 -17.32 4.44
CA GLU A 28 6.35 -18.35 5.11
C GLU A 28 5.58 -19.66 5.27
N ALA A 29 4.27 -19.58 5.52
CA ALA A 29 3.37 -20.72 5.58
C ALA A 29 2.95 -21.28 4.19
N GLY A 30 3.52 -20.77 3.09
CA GLY A 30 3.18 -21.20 1.73
C GLY A 30 1.78 -20.81 1.26
N LYS A 31 1.13 -19.85 1.94
CA LYS A 31 -0.20 -19.33 1.59
C LYS A 31 -0.07 -18.12 0.66
N SER A 32 0.46 -18.38 -0.55
CA SER A 32 0.89 -17.36 -1.50
C SER A 32 -0.19 -16.33 -1.88
N VAL A 33 -1.42 -16.78 -2.17
CA VAL A 33 -2.54 -15.87 -2.53
C VAL A 33 -2.86 -14.93 -1.38
N GLY A 34 -3.02 -15.47 -0.17
CA GLY A 34 -3.30 -14.67 1.03
C GLY A 34 -2.17 -13.69 1.33
N ALA A 35 -0.91 -14.12 1.18
CA ALA A 35 0.25 -13.26 1.34
C ALA A 35 0.25 -12.08 0.38
N VAL A 36 0.07 -12.34 -0.92
CA VAL A 36 0.01 -11.29 -1.96
C VAL A 36 -1.19 -10.35 -1.73
N TYR A 37 -2.33 -10.92 -1.36
CA TYR A 37 -3.53 -10.16 -1.06
C TYR A 37 -3.29 -9.14 0.08
N LEU A 38 -2.76 -9.57 1.23
CA LEU A 38 -2.48 -8.68 2.36
C LEU A 38 -1.29 -7.73 2.07
N ALA A 39 -0.32 -8.17 1.28
CA ALA A 39 0.80 -7.35 0.86
C ALA A 39 0.35 -6.19 -0.05
N GLY A 40 -0.63 -6.39 -0.94
CA GLY A 40 -1.20 -5.29 -1.72
C GLY A 40 -1.99 -4.30 -0.85
N TYR A 41 -2.78 -4.80 0.11
CA TYR A 41 -3.44 -3.96 1.12
C TYR A 41 -2.47 -3.09 1.91
N THR A 42 -1.28 -3.63 2.22
CA THR A 42 -0.20 -2.87 2.87
C THR A 42 0.17 -1.62 2.08
N VAL A 43 0.41 -1.76 0.77
CA VAL A 43 0.77 -0.64 -0.11
C VAL A 43 -0.37 0.37 -0.23
N GLU A 44 -1.60 -0.10 -0.42
CA GLU A 44 -2.80 0.75 -0.47
C GLU A 44 -2.89 1.62 0.80
N CYS A 45 -2.77 0.99 1.97
CA CYS A 45 -2.85 1.68 3.26
C CYS A 45 -1.69 2.67 3.45
N PHE A 46 -0.45 2.31 3.08
CA PHE A 46 0.66 3.26 3.17
C PHE A 46 0.47 4.47 2.25
N LEU A 47 0.02 4.28 1.00
CA LEU A 47 -0.26 5.40 0.10
C LEU A 47 -1.35 6.32 0.65
N LYS A 48 -2.41 5.76 1.24
CA LYS A 48 -3.46 6.54 1.91
C LYS A 48 -2.93 7.30 3.13
N ALA A 49 -2.06 6.69 3.93
CA ALA A 49 -1.42 7.33 5.07
C ALA A 49 -0.55 8.52 4.63
N LEU A 50 0.33 8.31 3.65
CA LEU A 50 1.19 9.35 3.07
C LEU A 50 0.39 10.52 2.50
N LEU A 51 -0.69 10.21 1.77
CA LEU A 51 -1.60 11.21 1.24
C LEU A 51 -2.24 12.06 2.35
N LEU A 52 -2.72 11.44 3.41
CA LEU A 52 -3.36 12.16 4.52
C LEU A 52 -2.37 12.99 5.33
N ASP A 53 -1.18 12.44 5.58
CA ASP A 53 -0.16 13.12 6.37
C ASP A 53 0.40 14.36 5.65
N GLY A 54 0.63 14.24 4.34
CA GLY A 54 1.05 15.37 3.50
C GLY A 54 -0.08 16.34 3.12
N THR A 55 -1.35 16.03 3.43
CA THR A 55 -2.48 16.92 3.12
C THR A 55 -2.74 17.90 4.28
N PRO A 56 -2.93 19.21 4.00
CA PRO A 56 -3.28 20.19 5.04
C PRO A 56 -4.56 19.81 5.81
N PRO A 57 -4.66 20.07 7.13
CA PRO A 57 -5.79 19.64 7.95
C PRO A 57 -7.18 19.97 7.38
N GLY A 58 -7.37 21.18 6.85
CA GLY A 58 -8.65 21.62 6.27
C GLY A 58 -9.09 20.86 5.02
N LEU A 59 -8.20 20.12 4.35
CA LEU A 59 -8.48 19.37 3.13
C LEU A 59 -8.62 17.85 3.35
N ARG A 60 -8.23 17.34 4.53
CA ARG A 60 -8.21 15.89 4.81
C ARG A 60 -9.58 15.25 4.73
N LYS A 61 -10.63 15.91 5.24
CA LYS A 61 -12.02 15.41 5.14
C LYS A 61 -12.44 15.18 3.69
N ARG A 62 -12.07 16.09 2.78
CA ARG A 62 -12.33 15.96 1.34
C ARG A 62 -11.48 14.87 0.69
N LEU A 63 -10.26 14.65 1.17
CA LEU A 63 -9.43 13.54 0.70
C LEU A 63 -10.03 12.18 1.12
N LEU A 64 -10.49 12.05 2.37
CA LEU A 64 -11.10 10.83 2.89
C LEU A 64 -12.33 10.39 2.10
N THR A 65 -13.13 11.33 1.57
CA THR A 65 -14.28 10.94 0.72
C THR A 65 -13.85 10.27 -0.58
N LYS A 66 -12.63 10.55 -1.08
CA LYS A 66 -12.05 9.88 -2.24
C LYS A 66 -11.57 8.46 -1.94
N PHE A 67 -11.39 8.10 -0.68
CA PHE A 67 -10.99 6.75 -0.27
C PHE A 67 -12.17 5.78 -0.13
N ARG A 68 -13.31 6.11 -0.74
CA ARG A 68 -14.51 5.27 -0.79
C ARG A 68 -14.69 4.67 -2.18
N GLY A 69 -15.25 3.46 -2.23
CA GLY A 69 -15.56 2.75 -3.47
C GLY A 69 -14.34 2.10 -4.14
N ARG A 70 -14.59 1.39 -5.25
CA ARG A 70 -13.60 0.53 -5.92
C ARG A 70 -12.28 1.24 -6.23
N ARG A 71 -12.37 2.47 -6.76
CA ARG A 71 -11.19 3.27 -7.15
C ARG A 71 -10.24 3.54 -5.99
N ALA A 72 -10.72 3.54 -4.75
CA ALA A 72 -9.88 3.73 -3.59
C ALA A 72 -8.93 2.55 -3.29
N HIS A 73 -9.09 1.44 -4.00
CA HIS A 73 -8.23 0.27 -3.92
C HIS A 73 -7.26 0.17 -5.11
N ASP A 74 -7.34 1.10 -6.07
CA ASP A 74 -6.44 1.12 -7.22
C ASP A 74 -5.11 1.78 -6.84
N ILE A 75 -4.04 0.99 -6.84
CA ILE A 75 -2.68 1.43 -6.48
C ILE A 75 -2.15 2.47 -7.47
N GLU A 76 -2.43 2.32 -8.77
CA GLU A 76 -1.99 3.30 -9.77
C GLU A 76 -2.69 4.64 -9.58
N TRP A 77 -3.98 4.60 -9.30
CA TRP A 77 -4.74 5.79 -8.98
C TRP A 77 -4.23 6.48 -7.71
N LEU A 78 -3.94 5.71 -6.65
CA LEU A 78 -3.37 6.25 -5.40
C LEU A 78 -1.98 6.86 -5.62
N ARG A 79 -1.11 6.19 -6.38
CA ARG A 79 0.20 6.71 -6.80
C ARG A 79 0.07 8.05 -7.53
N ASP A 80 -0.82 8.09 -8.52
CA ASP A 80 -1.05 9.28 -9.32
C ASP A 80 -1.64 10.43 -8.49
N LEU A 81 -2.53 10.12 -7.56
CA LEU A 81 -3.06 11.08 -6.60
C LEU A 81 -1.95 11.62 -5.68
N TYR A 82 -1.08 10.75 -5.16
CA TYR A 82 0.06 11.14 -4.34
C TYR A 82 0.98 12.12 -5.08
N ARG A 83 1.36 11.78 -6.31
CA ARG A 83 2.20 12.64 -7.16
C ARG A 83 1.58 14.02 -7.39
N ARG A 84 0.27 14.08 -7.67
CA ARG A 84 -0.43 15.34 -7.96
C ARG A 84 -0.71 16.19 -6.71
N SER A 85 -0.97 15.55 -5.57
CA SER A 85 -1.42 16.25 -4.35
C SER A 85 -0.28 16.66 -3.43
N ILE A 86 0.76 15.83 -3.29
CA ILE A 86 1.87 16.10 -2.37
C ILE A 86 3.06 16.74 -3.10
N GLY A 87 3.17 16.54 -4.42
CA GLY A 87 4.26 17.11 -5.23
C GLY A 87 5.62 16.44 -5.03
N GLY A 88 5.67 15.31 -4.32
CA GLY A 88 6.90 14.55 -4.11
C GLY A 88 7.30 13.71 -5.32
N THR A 89 8.56 13.78 -5.72
CA THR A 89 9.13 12.88 -6.73
C THR A 89 9.18 11.46 -6.16
N ILE A 90 8.55 10.51 -6.84
CA ILE A 90 8.71 9.08 -6.55
C ILE A 90 10.02 8.65 -7.21
N PRO A 91 11.03 8.17 -6.44
CA PRO A 91 12.26 7.66 -7.02
C PRO A 91 12.01 6.54 -8.04
N ARG A 92 12.88 6.42 -9.04
CA ARG A 92 12.68 5.48 -10.16
C ARG A 92 12.56 4.03 -9.69
N ASP A 93 13.41 3.62 -8.75
CA ASP A 93 13.39 2.30 -8.11
C ASP A 93 12.07 2.03 -7.39
N VAL A 94 11.54 3.01 -6.65
CA VAL A 94 10.24 2.92 -6.00
C VAL A 94 9.11 2.81 -7.04
N ALA A 95 9.19 3.57 -8.14
CA ALA A 95 8.21 3.50 -9.21
C ALA A 95 8.17 2.12 -9.88
N LEU A 96 9.32 1.45 -10.05
CA LEU A 96 9.39 0.06 -10.53
C LEU A 96 8.66 -0.91 -9.59
N HIS A 97 8.84 -0.75 -8.28
CA HIS A 97 8.12 -1.56 -7.30
C HIS A 97 6.61 -1.28 -7.32
N LEU A 98 6.19 -0.01 -7.42
CA LEU A 98 4.78 0.36 -7.57
C LEU A 98 4.14 -0.25 -8.82
N MET A 99 4.84 -0.25 -9.95
CA MET A 99 4.35 -0.89 -11.18
C MET A 99 4.20 -2.39 -11.03
N ARG A 100 5.10 -3.07 -10.30
CA ARG A 100 4.95 -4.51 -10.04
C ARG A 100 3.73 -4.82 -9.17
N VAL A 101 3.49 -4.02 -8.13
CA VAL A 101 2.35 -4.27 -7.24
C VAL A 101 1.02 -3.79 -7.82
N ALA A 102 1.04 -2.95 -8.86
CA ALA A 102 -0.17 -2.42 -9.52
C ALA A 102 -1.05 -3.49 -10.18
N THR A 103 -0.54 -4.71 -10.38
CA THR A 103 -1.35 -5.85 -10.86
C THR A 103 -2.26 -6.43 -9.77
N TRP A 104 -2.15 -5.95 -8.53
CA TRP A 104 -2.99 -6.35 -7.42
C TRP A 104 -4.39 -5.71 -7.51
N ASP A 105 -5.43 -6.49 -7.27
CA ASP A 105 -6.79 -6.02 -7.04
C ASP A 105 -7.40 -6.80 -5.86
N THR A 106 -8.42 -6.20 -5.26
CA THR A 106 -9.23 -6.77 -4.18
C THR A 106 -9.95 -8.06 -4.57
N ASP A 107 -10.11 -8.37 -5.86
CA ASP A 107 -10.74 -9.61 -6.32
C ASP A 107 -9.88 -10.85 -6.01
N LEU A 108 -8.57 -10.69 -5.71
CA LEU A 108 -7.69 -11.76 -5.22
C LEU A 108 -8.22 -12.46 -3.95
N ARG A 109 -9.17 -11.87 -3.23
CA ARG A 109 -9.89 -12.51 -2.10
C ARG A 109 -10.60 -13.79 -2.48
N TYR A 110 -11.08 -13.85 -3.72
CA TYR A 110 -11.90 -14.94 -4.22
C TYR A 110 -11.08 -15.95 -5.03
N GLU A 111 -9.82 -15.63 -5.29
CA GLU A 111 -8.90 -16.51 -5.98
C GLU A 111 -8.49 -17.67 -5.08
N THR A 112 -8.61 -18.88 -5.61
CA THR A 112 -8.18 -20.12 -4.95
C THR A 112 -7.00 -20.77 -5.65
N ALA A 113 -6.63 -20.24 -6.82
CA ALA A 113 -5.52 -20.73 -7.61
C ALA A 113 -4.19 -20.52 -6.87
N LEU A 114 -3.34 -21.54 -6.87
CA LEU A 114 -1.98 -21.42 -6.34
C LEU A 114 -1.19 -20.43 -7.19
N GLN A 115 -0.96 -19.23 -6.66
CA GLN A 115 0.05 -18.34 -7.22
C GLN A 115 1.41 -18.99 -6.97
N ALA A 116 2.24 -19.06 -8.03
CA ALA A 116 3.59 -19.62 -7.93
C ALA A 116 4.36 -18.93 -6.80
N GLN A 117 4.92 -19.71 -5.87
CA GLN A 117 5.61 -19.19 -4.69
C GLN A 117 6.72 -18.20 -5.05
N GLY A 118 7.42 -18.43 -6.17
CA GLY A 118 8.45 -17.53 -6.66
C GLY A 118 7.93 -16.13 -7.03
N ASP A 119 6.71 -16.03 -7.58
CA ASP A 119 6.11 -14.75 -7.93
C ASP A 119 5.54 -14.03 -6.72
N ALA A 120 4.94 -14.79 -5.78
CA ALA A 120 4.54 -14.25 -4.48
C ALA A 120 5.74 -13.67 -3.71
N ASN A 121 6.87 -14.36 -3.71
CA ASN A 121 8.12 -13.86 -3.13
C ASN A 121 8.56 -12.53 -3.77
N LYS A 122 8.61 -12.45 -5.10
CA LYS A 122 9.00 -11.20 -5.81
C LYS A 122 8.02 -10.05 -5.54
N PHE A 123 6.73 -10.35 -5.43
CA PHE A 123 5.70 -9.38 -5.08
C PHE A 123 5.94 -8.83 -3.67
N VAL A 124 6.05 -9.70 -2.66
CA VAL A 124 6.28 -9.31 -1.27
C VAL A 124 7.61 -8.57 -1.09
N GLN A 125 8.67 -8.96 -1.80
CA GLN A 125 9.94 -8.20 -1.81
C GLN A 125 9.77 -6.76 -2.32
N SER A 126 8.85 -6.55 -3.28
CA SER A 126 8.54 -5.19 -3.72
C SER A 126 7.75 -4.42 -2.67
N VAL A 127 6.83 -5.08 -1.98
CA VAL A 127 6.11 -4.48 -0.85
C VAL A 127 7.07 -4.11 0.29
N ILE A 128 8.10 -4.93 0.58
CA ILE A 128 9.15 -4.59 1.57
C ILE A 128 9.85 -3.28 1.20
N ALA A 129 10.26 -3.12 -0.07
CA ALA A 129 10.89 -1.89 -0.54
C ALA A 129 9.96 -0.67 -0.43
N LEU A 130 8.68 -0.85 -0.78
CA LEU A 130 7.67 0.21 -0.67
C LEU A 130 7.35 0.59 0.78
N THR A 131 7.29 -0.38 1.69
CA THR A 131 7.12 -0.16 3.13
C THR A 131 8.26 0.70 3.66
N LYS A 132 9.52 0.33 3.37
CA LYS A 132 10.70 1.11 3.79
C LYS A 132 10.66 2.54 3.25
N TRP A 133 10.29 2.70 1.97
CA TRP A 133 10.14 4.02 1.35
C TRP A 133 9.05 4.86 2.00
N ALA A 134 7.89 4.27 2.31
CA ALA A 134 6.79 4.98 2.95
C ALA A 134 7.16 5.40 4.39
N GLU A 135 7.75 4.49 5.17
CA GLU A 135 8.19 4.74 6.54
C GLU A 135 9.29 5.81 6.63
N GLY A 136 10.15 5.94 5.61
CA GLY A 136 11.16 7.01 5.54
C GLY A 136 10.59 8.42 5.31
N ARG A 137 9.28 8.54 5.08
CA ARG A 137 8.58 9.80 4.76
C ARG A 137 7.55 10.22 5.82
N MET A 138 7.43 9.45 6.90
CA MET A 138 6.54 9.68 8.04
C MET A 138 7.37 9.71 9.34
#